data_AF-A0AAV7CVB3-F1
#
_entry.id   AF-A0AAV7CVB3-F1
#
_cell.length_a   1.000
_cell.length_b   1.000
_cell.length_c   1.000
_cell.angle_alpha   90.00
_cell.angle_beta   90.00
_cell.angle_gamma   90.00
#
_symmetry.space_group_name_H-M   'P 1'
#
loop_
_entity.id
_entity.type
_entity.pdbx_description
1 polymer ?
#
loop_
_entity_poly.entity_id
_entity_poly.type
_entity_poly.pdbx_seq_one_letter_code
_entity_poly.pdbx_strand_id
1 'polypeptide(L)'
;MDVKCNEDWMGALPVCLSTMPLANLAIPGSHDSFSYWVDEKSPVGPDQATSIKRLAKISLVKKLMKKWSVTQNLTFKEQLESGIRYFDLRVSSKPDEAEIEIYFIHGLYGIKVWDGLTEINTFLTNHSTEVVLLDFNHFYAMEHEHHLYLVNMLQEVFGSKLCIADCVENITLQYLWEKKYQIGYIWDIVPLYQQSLLLLAFRRGLSGNIVFKLVSVFRTD
;
A
#
# COMPACT_ATOMS: atom_id res chain seq x y z
N MET A 1 -20.75 -2.56 -26.65
CA MET A 1 -20.30 -1.63 -25.60
C MET A 1 -19.01 -2.21 -25.08
N ASP A 2 -17.87 -1.65 -25.49
CA ASP A 2 -16.56 -2.14 -25.05
C ASP A 2 -16.44 -2.01 -23.55
N VAL A 3 -16.12 -3.13 -22.90
CA VAL A 3 -15.65 -3.13 -21.52
C VAL A 3 -14.35 -2.36 -21.52
N LYS A 4 -14.37 -1.08 -21.11
CA LYS A 4 -13.14 -0.39 -20.72
C LYS A 4 -12.48 -1.28 -19.68
N CYS A 5 -11.29 -1.79 -19.97
CA CYS A 5 -10.59 -2.64 -19.03
C CYS A 5 -10.36 -1.83 -17.75
N ASN A 6 -10.81 -2.34 -16.61
CA ASN A 6 -10.69 -1.64 -15.32
C ASN A 6 -9.21 -1.37 -14.97
N GLU A 7 -8.27 -2.03 -15.64
CA GLU A 7 -6.84 -1.86 -15.48
C GLU A 7 -6.27 -0.55 -16.04
N ASP A 8 -6.95 0.16 -16.95
CA ASP A 8 -6.45 1.41 -17.57
C ASP A 8 -7.41 2.60 -17.35
N TRP A 9 -8.13 2.58 -16.22
CA TRP A 9 -9.20 3.55 -16.00
C TRP A 9 -8.69 4.98 -15.85
N MET A 10 -7.50 5.22 -15.27
CA MET A 10 -6.95 6.56 -15.10
C MET A 10 -6.56 7.15 -16.46
N GLY A 11 -5.94 6.36 -17.33
CA GLY A 11 -5.63 6.75 -18.71
C GLY A 11 -6.87 7.02 -19.57
N ALA A 12 -8.00 6.42 -19.22
CA ALA A 12 -9.27 6.57 -19.93
C ALA A 12 -10.16 7.71 -19.40
N LEU A 13 -9.69 8.51 -18.43
CA LEU A 13 -10.42 9.65 -17.89
C LEU A 13 -10.50 10.82 -18.88
N PRO A 14 -11.60 11.59 -18.90
CA PRO A 14 -11.65 12.88 -19.57
C PRO A 14 -10.59 13.84 -19.03
N VAL A 15 -10.07 14.71 -19.90
CA VAL A 15 -9.02 15.70 -19.56
C VAL A 15 -9.39 16.53 -18.32
N CYS A 16 -10.65 16.94 -18.19
CA CYS A 16 -11.09 17.74 -17.04
C CYS A 16 -10.92 17.03 -15.69
N LEU A 17 -10.92 15.69 -15.66
CA LEU A 17 -10.66 14.90 -14.46
C LEU A 17 -9.16 14.62 -14.28
N SER A 18 -8.41 14.37 -15.35
CA SER A 18 -6.96 14.13 -15.23
C SER A 18 -6.17 15.40 -14.86
N THR A 19 -6.70 16.59 -15.15
CA THR A 19 -6.14 17.89 -14.73
C THR A 19 -6.65 18.37 -13.37
N MET A 20 -7.54 17.60 -12.72
CA MET A 20 -8.01 17.93 -11.38
C MET A 20 -6.96 17.51 -10.34
N PRO A 21 -6.80 18.25 -9.23
CA PRO A 21 -5.97 17.78 -8.11
C PRO A 21 -6.40 16.39 -7.67
N LEU A 22 -5.42 15.50 -7.40
CA LEU A 22 -5.67 14.11 -7.01
C LEU A 22 -6.56 14.02 -5.76
N ALA A 23 -6.46 14.98 -4.84
CA ALA A 23 -7.30 15.07 -3.65
C ALA A 23 -8.81 15.19 -3.98
N ASN A 24 -9.15 15.68 -5.18
CA ASN A 24 -10.52 15.83 -5.62
C ASN A 24 -10.99 14.67 -6.52
N LEU A 25 -10.12 13.70 -6.82
CA LEU A 25 -10.45 12.51 -7.59
C LEU A 25 -10.91 11.38 -6.67
N ALA A 26 -11.99 10.70 -7.04
CA ALA A 26 -12.38 9.45 -6.40
C ALA A 26 -11.48 8.33 -6.94
N ILE A 27 -10.56 7.84 -6.10
CA ILE A 27 -9.62 6.78 -6.43
C ILE A 27 -10.05 5.51 -5.67
N PRO A 28 -10.33 4.38 -6.35
CA PRO A 28 -10.62 3.12 -5.68
C PRO A 28 -9.43 2.69 -4.84
N GLY A 29 -9.69 2.47 -3.55
CA GLY A 29 -8.68 2.04 -2.58
C GLY A 29 -9.08 0.71 -1.95
N SER A 30 -8.06 -0.05 -1.56
CA SER A 30 -8.22 -1.27 -0.78
C SER A 30 -7.70 -1.03 0.64
N HIS A 31 -8.56 -1.28 1.62
CA HIS A 31 -8.17 -1.42 3.02
C HIS A 31 -7.86 -2.91 3.24
N ASP A 32 -6.71 -3.22 3.85
CA ASP A 32 -6.27 -4.60 4.15
C ASP A 32 -6.04 -5.50 2.91
N SER A 33 -5.46 -4.95 1.85
CA SER A 33 -5.12 -5.60 0.57
C SER A 33 -4.22 -6.86 0.70
N PHE A 34 -3.58 -7.07 1.84
CA PHE A 34 -2.48 -8.01 2.05
C PHE A 34 -2.91 -9.34 2.67
N SER A 35 -4.21 -9.50 2.85
CA SER A 35 -4.83 -10.63 3.50
C SER A 35 -4.92 -11.88 2.61
N TYR A 36 -4.57 -11.78 1.32
CA TYR A 36 -4.75 -12.88 0.35
C TYR A 36 -3.83 -14.08 0.59
N TRP A 37 -2.67 -13.87 1.22
CA TRP A 37 -1.74 -14.94 1.53
C TRP A 37 -1.38 -14.95 3.01
N VAL A 38 -1.98 -15.92 3.71
CA VAL A 38 -1.70 -16.21 5.11
C VAL A 38 -1.40 -17.70 5.22
N ASP A 39 -0.11 -18.04 5.42
CA ASP A 39 0.29 -19.41 5.75
C ASP A 39 -0.34 -19.81 7.09
N GLU A 40 -0.88 -21.02 7.16
CA GLU A 40 -1.41 -21.61 8.40
C GLU A 40 -0.30 -21.75 9.48
N LYS A 41 0.96 -21.75 9.05
CA LYS A 41 2.13 -21.70 9.93
C LYS A 41 2.55 -20.29 10.34
N SER A 42 2.11 -19.23 9.64
CA SER A 42 2.50 -17.85 9.98
C SER A 42 2.19 -17.51 11.44
N PRO A 43 3.09 -16.81 12.14
CA PRO A 43 2.81 -16.32 13.48
C PRO A 43 1.75 -15.21 13.44
N VAL A 44 1.09 -15.00 14.57
CA VAL A 44 0.11 -13.92 14.75
C VAL A 44 0.82 -12.58 14.65
N GLY A 45 0.25 -11.66 13.86
CA GLY A 45 0.77 -10.33 13.67
C GLY A 45 0.78 -9.52 14.97
N PRO A 46 1.71 -8.54 15.09
CA PRO A 46 1.79 -7.68 16.25
C PRO A 46 0.56 -6.77 16.42
N ASP A 47 -0.21 -6.54 15.35
CA ASP A 47 -1.42 -5.73 15.28
C ASP A 47 -2.64 -6.35 16.00
N GLN A 48 -2.57 -7.61 16.41
CA GLN A 48 -3.64 -8.29 17.15
C GLN A 48 -3.54 -8.05 18.67
N ALA A 49 -4.71 -7.98 19.31
CA ALA A 49 -4.82 -7.85 20.76
C ALA A 49 -4.15 -9.01 21.51
N THR A 50 -3.62 -8.75 22.71
CA THR A 50 -2.91 -9.75 23.53
C THR A 50 -3.77 -10.97 23.88
N SER A 51 -5.08 -10.78 24.06
CA SER A 51 -6.05 -11.87 24.26
C SER A 51 -6.12 -12.79 23.04
N ILE A 52 -6.15 -12.21 21.84
CA ILE A 52 -6.17 -12.94 20.56
C ILE A 52 -4.86 -13.71 20.37
N LYS A 53 -3.70 -13.10 20.67
CA LYS A 53 -2.38 -13.77 20.64
C LYS A 53 -2.33 -15.00 21.57
N ARG A 54 -3.00 -14.96 22.72
CA ARG A 54 -3.10 -16.10 23.65
C ARG A 54 -4.05 -17.19 23.14
N LEU A 55 -5.20 -16.79 22.60
CA LEU A 55 -6.21 -17.70 22.06
C LEU A 55 -5.75 -18.40 20.78
N ALA A 56 -4.92 -17.75 19.96
CA ALA A 56 -4.36 -18.29 18.73
C ALA A 56 -3.43 -19.52 18.93
N LYS A 57 -3.05 -19.84 20.18
CA LYS A 57 -2.38 -21.11 20.52
C LYS A 57 -3.29 -22.33 20.30
N ILE A 58 -4.60 -22.11 20.22
CA ILE A 58 -5.59 -23.14 19.91
C ILE A 58 -5.73 -23.22 18.38
N SER A 59 -5.43 -24.38 17.80
CA SER A 59 -5.45 -24.61 16.34
C SER A 59 -6.78 -24.20 15.68
N LEU A 60 -7.91 -24.48 16.32
CA LEU A 60 -9.24 -24.09 15.82
C LEU A 60 -9.43 -22.57 15.75
N VAL A 61 -8.95 -21.84 16.76
CA VAL A 61 -8.98 -20.37 16.78
C VAL A 61 -8.06 -19.82 15.72
N LYS A 62 -6.86 -20.39 15.53
CA LYS A 62 -5.94 -19.99 14.46
C LYS A 62 -6.57 -20.18 13.06
N LYS A 63 -7.32 -21.26 12.86
CA LYS A 63 -8.05 -21.52 11.61
C LYS A 63 -9.19 -20.53 11.36
N LEU A 64 -9.89 -20.10 12.41
CA LEU A 64 -10.90 -19.05 12.33
C LEU A 64 -10.28 -17.68 12.09
N MET A 65 -9.17 -17.36 12.78
CA MET A 65 -8.39 -16.15 12.55
C MET A 65 -7.89 -16.09 11.11
N LYS A 66 -7.40 -17.20 10.53
CA LYS A 66 -7.07 -17.24 9.10
C LYS A 66 -8.28 -16.85 8.24
N LYS A 67 -9.45 -17.44 8.48
CA LYS A 67 -10.67 -17.11 7.72
C LYS A 67 -11.10 -15.65 7.88
N TRP A 68 -10.83 -15.02 9.03
CA TRP A 68 -11.18 -13.62 9.30
C TRP A 68 -10.09 -12.63 8.88
N SER A 69 -8.83 -13.06 8.88
CA SER A 69 -7.66 -12.32 8.43
C SER A 69 -7.45 -12.43 6.93
N VAL A 70 -8.16 -13.31 6.21
CA VAL A 70 -8.22 -13.32 4.75
C VAL A 70 -9.45 -12.48 4.34
N THR A 71 -9.29 -11.16 4.27
CA THR A 71 -10.36 -10.20 3.88
C THR A 71 -10.42 -9.98 2.38
N GLN A 72 -9.35 -10.28 1.64
CA GLN A 72 -9.26 -10.21 0.18
C GLN A 72 -8.55 -11.46 -0.34
N ASN A 73 -9.18 -12.25 -1.21
CA ASN A 73 -8.53 -13.40 -1.87
C ASN A 73 -7.69 -12.98 -3.11
N LEU A 74 -7.44 -11.68 -3.28
CA LEU A 74 -6.86 -11.13 -4.51
C LEU A 74 -5.41 -10.69 -4.26
N THR A 75 -4.52 -11.16 -5.12
CA THR A 75 -3.13 -10.68 -5.25
C THR A 75 -3.07 -9.18 -5.58
N PHE A 76 -1.90 -8.55 -5.46
CA PHE A 76 -1.75 -7.15 -5.89
C PHE A 76 -2.12 -6.98 -7.36
N LYS A 77 -1.65 -7.91 -8.20
CA LYS A 77 -1.99 -7.93 -9.61
C LYS A 77 -3.51 -7.90 -9.83
N GLU A 78 -4.25 -8.81 -9.20
CA GLU A 78 -5.71 -8.88 -9.39
C GLU A 78 -6.44 -7.63 -8.86
N GLN A 79 -5.96 -7.06 -7.75
CA GLN A 79 -6.51 -5.79 -7.24
C GLN A 79 -6.27 -4.65 -8.24
N LEU A 80 -5.06 -4.55 -8.80
CA LEU A 80 -4.71 -3.55 -9.81
C LEU A 80 -5.53 -3.73 -11.09
N GLU A 81 -5.67 -4.97 -11.58
CA GLU A 81 -6.51 -5.30 -12.74
C GLU A 81 -8.00 -5.00 -12.51
N SER A 82 -8.46 -5.05 -11.25
CA SER A 82 -9.81 -4.65 -10.86
C SER A 82 -10.02 -3.13 -10.72
N GLY A 83 -8.95 -2.33 -10.82
CA GLY A 83 -8.99 -0.87 -10.79
C GLY A 83 -8.53 -0.23 -9.47
N ILE A 84 -8.06 -1.00 -8.49
CA ILE A 84 -7.51 -0.46 -7.24
C ILE A 84 -6.22 0.32 -7.52
N ARG A 85 -6.13 1.54 -6.97
CA ARG A 85 -4.96 2.43 -7.14
C ARG A 85 -4.48 3.06 -5.83
N TYR A 86 -5.16 2.80 -4.74
CA TYR A 86 -4.73 3.19 -3.40
C TYR A 86 -4.62 1.96 -2.50
N PHE A 87 -3.49 1.79 -1.84
CA PHE A 87 -3.22 0.67 -0.94
C PHE A 87 -2.89 1.19 0.46
N ASP A 88 -3.71 0.83 1.45
CA ASP A 88 -3.46 1.11 2.88
C ASP A 88 -2.57 0.01 3.49
N LEU A 89 -1.27 0.27 3.60
CA LEU A 89 -0.22 -0.67 3.94
C LEU A 89 0.03 -0.72 5.45
N ARG A 90 0.09 -1.95 5.98
CA ARG A 90 0.63 -2.25 7.30
C ARG A 90 1.82 -3.18 7.15
N VAL A 91 2.93 -2.81 7.77
CA VAL A 91 4.20 -3.52 7.60
C VAL A 91 4.86 -3.83 8.93
N SER A 92 5.59 -4.94 8.98
CA SER A 92 6.29 -5.39 10.19
C SER A 92 7.55 -6.14 9.87
N SER A 93 8.57 -6.00 10.73
CA SER A 93 9.62 -7.01 10.85
C SER A 93 9.06 -8.30 11.46
N LYS A 94 9.74 -9.43 11.25
CA LYS A 94 9.44 -10.69 11.94
C LYS A 94 10.45 -10.94 13.07
N PRO A 95 10.02 -11.49 14.21
CA PRO A 95 10.94 -11.96 15.23
C PRO A 95 11.81 -13.09 14.68
N ASP A 96 13.05 -13.18 15.18
CA ASP A 96 14.01 -14.26 14.90
C ASP A 96 14.48 -14.37 13.42
N GLU A 97 14.30 -13.32 12.62
CA GLU A 97 14.95 -13.20 11.30
C GLU A 97 16.44 -12.88 11.47
N ALA A 98 17.30 -13.59 10.74
CA ALA A 98 18.74 -13.36 10.75
C ALA A 98 19.14 -12.11 9.92
N GLU A 99 18.28 -11.71 8.98
CA GLU A 99 18.49 -10.58 8.08
C GLU A 99 17.39 -9.52 8.30
N ILE A 100 17.65 -8.28 7.89
CA ILE A 100 16.65 -7.21 7.93
C ILE A 100 15.65 -7.47 6.80
N GLU A 101 14.41 -7.77 7.18
CA GLU A 101 13.32 -8.03 6.23
C GLU A 101 12.00 -7.46 6.75
N ILE A 102 11.10 -7.12 5.82
CA ILE A 102 9.81 -6.49 6.11
C ILE A 102 8.71 -7.24 5.36
N TYR A 103 7.63 -7.48 6.08
CA TYR A 103 6.46 -8.20 5.57
C TYR A 103 5.23 -7.32 5.67
N PHE A 104 4.31 -7.50 4.73
CA PHE A 104 2.96 -7.00 4.93
C PHE A 104 2.28 -7.80 6.04
N ILE A 105 1.43 -7.12 6.82
CA ILE A 105 0.64 -7.76 7.88
C ILE A 105 -0.83 -7.37 7.81
N HIS A 106 -1.70 -8.32 8.15
CA HIS A 106 -3.10 -8.06 8.45
C HIS A 106 -3.63 -9.17 9.38
N GLY A 107 -3.47 -8.98 10.68
CA GLY A 107 -3.68 -9.97 11.73
C GLY A 107 -2.71 -11.15 11.76
N LEU A 108 -2.17 -11.52 10.60
CA LEU A 108 -1.13 -12.54 10.39
C LEU A 108 -0.07 -11.97 9.44
N TYR A 109 1.14 -12.53 9.49
CA TYR A 109 2.19 -12.16 8.54
C TYR A 109 1.89 -12.71 7.14
N GLY A 110 1.97 -11.81 6.15
CA GLY A 110 1.85 -12.12 4.72
C GLY A 110 3.21 -12.27 4.02
N ILE A 111 3.20 -11.95 2.72
CA ILE A 111 4.39 -11.96 1.86
C ILE A 111 5.38 -10.83 2.20
N LYS A 112 6.60 -10.93 1.66
CA LYS A 112 7.60 -9.85 1.78
C LYS A 112 7.10 -8.60 1.08
N VAL A 113 7.47 -7.43 1.62
CA VAL A 113 7.12 -6.16 0.99
C VAL A 113 7.71 -6.08 -0.42
N TRP A 114 8.94 -6.54 -0.59
CA TRP A 114 9.63 -6.60 -1.89
C TRP A 114 8.77 -7.25 -2.99
N ASP A 115 8.19 -8.41 -2.70
CA ASP A 115 7.42 -9.19 -3.68
C ASP A 115 6.18 -8.41 -4.14
N GLY A 116 5.45 -7.82 -3.19
CA GLY A 116 4.27 -7.02 -3.52
C GLY A 116 4.59 -5.73 -4.28
N LEU A 117 5.66 -5.03 -3.90
CA LEU A 117 6.12 -3.85 -4.64
C LEU A 117 6.56 -4.22 -6.08
N THR A 118 7.17 -5.38 -6.26
CA THR A 118 7.59 -5.90 -7.58
C THR A 118 6.38 -6.23 -8.46
N GLU A 119 5.33 -6.82 -7.90
CA GLU A 119 4.06 -7.04 -8.60
C GLU A 119 3.45 -5.70 -9.07
N ILE A 120 3.40 -4.70 -8.18
CA ILE A 120 2.92 -3.34 -8.52
C ILE A 120 3.77 -2.73 -9.64
N ASN A 121 5.10 -2.82 -9.56
CA ASN A 121 5.98 -2.24 -10.59
C ASN A 121 5.83 -2.92 -11.94
N THR A 122 5.59 -4.24 -11.94
CA THR A 122 5.32 -5.01 -13.16
C THR A 122 4.03 -4.54 -13.82
N PHE A 123 2.97 -4.36 -13.03
CA PHE A 123 1.71 -3.76 -13.50
C PHE A 123 1.96 -2.37 -14.10
N LEU A 124 2.58 -1.46 -13.36
CA LEU A 124 2.82 -0.08 -13.82
C LEU A 124 3.69 0.02 -15.07
N THR A 125 4.59 -0.95 -15.28
CA THR A 125 5.40 -1.02 -16.50
C THR A 125 4.55 -1.33 -17.73
N ASN A 126 3.46 -2.09 -17.58
CA ASN A 126 2.52 -2.39 -18.66
C ASN A 126 1.42 -1.33 -18.82
N HIS A 127 1.17 -0.53 -17.79
CA HIS A 127 0.09 0.47 -17.73
C HIS A 127 0.64 1.88 -17.45
N SER A 128 1.23 2.52 -18.47
CA SER A 128 2.04 3.74 -18.32
C SER A 128 1.28 4.99 -17.84
N THR A 129 -0.04 5.01 -17.96
CA THR A 129 -0.90 6.11 -17.47
C THR A 129 -1.53 5.82 -16.10
N GLU A 130 -1.22 4.68 -15.49
CA GLU A 130 -1.74 4.35 -14.18
C GLU A 130 -0.79 4.83 -13.09
N VAL A 131 -1.38 5.30 -11.99
CA VAL A 131 -0.68 5.82 -10.82
C VAL A 131 -1.18 5.08 -9.58
N VAL A 132 -0.25 4.56 -8.78
CA VAL A 132 -0.55 3.89 -7.52
C VAL A 132 -0.09 4.74 -6.34
N LEU A 133 -0.95 4.84 -5.33
CA LEU A 133 -0.70 5.49 -4.07
C LEU A 133 -0.51 4.43 -2.98
N LEU A 134 0.65 4.44 -2.33
CA LEU A 134 1.02 3.53 -1.25
C LEU A 134 0.96 4.28 0.08
N ASP A 135 0.01 3.96 0.95
CA ASP A 135 -0.09 4.58 2.28
C ASP A 135 0.51 3.65 3.34
N PHE A 136 1.77 3.86 3.73
CA PHE A 136 2.38 3.17 4.87
C PHE A 136 1.88 3.78 6.18
N ASN A 137 0.68 3.33 6.56
CA ASN A 137 -0.11 3.86 7.66
C ASN A 137 0.33 3.29 9.02
N HIS A 138 0.82 2.05 9.05
CA HIS A 138 1.27 1.41 10.30
C HIS A 138 2.56 0.60 10.14
N PHE A 139 3.50 0.85 11.07
CA PHE A 139 4.78 0.13 11.19
C PHE A 139 4.84 -0.61 12.52
N TYR A 140 5.14 -1.90 12.49
CA TYR A 140 5.21 -2.73 13.69
C TYR A 140 6.56 -3.41 13.84
N ALA A 141 7.10 -3.43 15.07
CA ALA A 141 8.40 -4.03 15.38
C ALA A 141 9.56 -3.55 14.48
N MET A 142 9.41 -2.42 13.80
CA MET A 142 10.42 -1.85 12.92
C MET A 142 11.26 -0.84 13.68
N GLU A 143 12.58 -1.01 13.56
CA GLU A 143 13.58 -0.05 14.03
C GLU A 143 14.08 0.83 12.87
N HIS A 144 14.95 1.79 13.18
CA HIS A 144 15.48 2.75 12.18
C HIS A 144 16.03 2.07 10.92
N GLU A 145 16.79 0.98 11.09
CA GLU A 145 17.39 0.23 9.98
C GLU A 145 16.33 -0.37 9.05
N HIS A 146 15.19 -0.81 9.60
CA HIS A 146 14.08 -1.31 8.81
C HIS A 146 13.42 -0.19 7.99
N HIS A 147 13.28 1.01 8.55
CA HIS A 147 12.75 2.15 7.79
C HIS A 147 13.69 2.55 6.65
N LEU A 148 15.00 2.59 6.88
CA LEU A 148 16.00 2.83 5.82
C LEU A 148 15.94 1.74 4.75
N TYR A 149 15.85 0.47 5.18
CA TYR A 149 15.72 -0.67 4.28
C TYR A 149 14.47 -0.54 3.38
N LEU A 150 13.33 -0.15 3.94
CA LEU A 150 12.09 0.06 3.18
C LEU A 150 12.21 1.22 2.17
N VAL A 151 12.83 2.34 2.56
CA VAL A 151 13.04 3.46 1.64
C VAL A 151 13.95 3.05 0.47
N ASN A 152 15.04 2.34 0.76
CA ASN A 152 15.94 1.83 -0.28
C ASN A 152 15.22 0.83 -1.20
N MET A 153 14.39 -0.06 -0.64
CA MET A 153 13.57 -0.99 -1.40
C MET A 153 12.61 -0.26 -2.36
N LEU A 154 11.93 0.79 -1.90
CA LEU A 154 11.06 1.61 -2.75
C LEU A 154 11.84 2.25 -3.92
N GLN A 155 13.03 2.78 -3.64
CA GLN A 155 13.90 3.37 -4.66
C GLN A 155 14.39 2.34 -5.67
N GLU A 156 14.79 1.16 -5.20
CA GLU A 156 15.30 0.08 -6.05
C GLU A 156 14.20 -0.48 -6.97
N VAL A 157 13.01 -0.72 -6.41
CA VAL A 157 11.90 -1.32 -7.17
C VAL A 157 11.30 -0.32 -8.17
N PHE A 158 11.05 0.93 -7.77
CA PHE A 158 10.30 1.87 -8.59
C PHE A 158 11.18 2.87 -9.35
N GLY A 159 12.38 3.16 -8.85
CA GLY A 159 13.33 4.09 -9.49
C GLY A 159 12.68 5.42 -9.85
N SER A 160 12.76 5.79 -11.14
CA SER A 160 12.22 7.05 -11.66
C SER A 160 10.69 7.14 -11.66
N LYS A 161 9.96 6.05 -11.38
CA LYS A 161 8.49 6.09 -11.22
C LYS A 161 8.05 6.74 -9.92
N LEU A 162 8.95 6.86 -8.93
CA LEU A 162 8.66 7.55 -7.67
C LEU A 162 8.42 9.04 -7.91
N CYS A 163 7.27 9.53 -7.45
CA CYS A 163 6.92 10.93 -7.52
C CYS A 163 7.85 11.78 -6.67
N ILE A 164 8.44 12.81 -7.28
CA ILE A 164 9.28 13.81 -6.60
C ILE A 164 8.58 15.18 -6.62
N ALA A 165 7.64 15.45 -5.71
CA ALA A 165 6.80 16.66 -5.76
C ALA A 165 6.68 17.40 -4.41
N ASP A 166 7.32 18.57 -4.30
CA ASP A 166 7.37 19.37 -3.06
C ASP A 166 6.01 19.89 -2.56
N CYS A 167 4.99 19.94 -3.43
CA CYS A 167 3.65 20.41 -3.10
C CYS A 167 2.59 19.41 -3.55
N VAL A 168 2.03 18.69 -2.56
CA VAL A 168 1.07 17.60 -2.72
C VAL A 168 -0.32 18.08 -3.14
N GLU A 169 -0.71 19.26 -2.68
CA GLU A 169 -2.09 19.78 -2.74
C GLU A 169 -2.58 20.02 -4.18
N ASN A 170 -1.64 20.19 -5.11
CA ASN A 170 -1.92 20.50 -6.52
C ASN A 170 -1.43 19.42 -7.50
N ILE A 171 -1.02 18.25 -7.01
CA ILE A 171 -0.61 17.14 -7.90
C ILE A 171 -1.83 16.66 -8.68
N THR A 172 -1.69 16.51 -9.99
CA THR A 172 -2.73 16.01 -10.91
C THR A 172 -2.22 14.75 -11.62
N LEU A 173 -3.11 13.95 -12.19
CA LEU A 173 -2.70 12.80 -13.03
C LEU A 173 -1.88 13.27 -14.23
N GLN A 174 -2.29 14.36 -14.88
CA GLN A 174 -1.59 14.95 -16.01
C GLN A 174 -0.13 15.28 -15.68
N TYR A 175 0.10 15.94 -14.53
CA TYR A 175 1.45 16.25 -14.06
C TYR A 175 2.30 14.98 -13.86
N LEU A 176 1.72 13.94 -13.25
CA LEU A 176 2.43 12.69 -13.00
C LEU A 176 2.82 11.99 -14.32
N TRP A 177 1.90 11.92 -15.28
CA TRP A 177 2.17 11.33 -16.60
C TRP A 177 3.26 12.07 -17.36
N GLU A 178 3.22 13.41 -17.38
CA GLU A 178 4.25 14.24 -18.04
C GLU A 178 5.65 14.03 -17.43
N LYS A 179 5.70 13.81 -16.11
CA LYS A 179 6.94 13.50 -15.39
C LYS A 179 7.32 12.02 -15.38
N LYS A 180 6.46 11.15 -15.94
CA LYS A 180 6.58 9.68 -15.90
C LYS A 180 6.62 9.12 -14.47
N TYR A 181 5.98 9.82 -13.54
CA TYR A 181 5.74 9.35 -12.19
C TYR A 181 4.50 8.46 -12.17
N GLN A 182 4.60 7.34 -11.46
CA GLN A 182 3.52 6.37 -11.32
C GLN A 182 3.33 5.90 -9.86
N ILE A 183 4.21 6.28 -8.94
CA ILE A 183 4.11 5.93 -7.53
C ILE A 183 4.13 7.19 -6.67
N GLY A 184 3.07 7.38 -5.88
CA GLY A 184 3.11 8.24 -4.69
C GLY A 184 3.14 7.37 -3.44
N TYR A 185 3.86 7.79 -2.40
CA TYR A 185 3.78 7.12 -1.11
C TYR A 185 3.55 8.11 0.04
N ILE A 186 2.77 7.65 1.01
CA ILE A 186 2.40 8.36 2.23
C ILE A 186 3.07 7.60 3.38
N TRP A 187 3.64 8.34 4.33
CA TRP A 187 4.38 7.76 5.44
C TRP A 187 3.89 8.39 6.74
N ASP A 188 3.21 7.61 7.56
CA ASP A 188 2.77 8.10 8.86
C ASP A 188 3.95 8.21 9.82
N ILE A 189 4.04 9.35 10.50
CA ILE A 189 5.23 9.77 11.24
C ILE A 189 5.45 8.85 12.45
N VAL A 190 6.39 7.91 12.33
CA VAL A 190 7.22 7.48 13.45
C VAL A 190 8.18 8.65 13.73
N PRO A 191 8.39 9.10 14.98
CA PRO A 191 9.26 10.23 15.28
C PRO A 191 10.71 9.85 14.96
N LEU A 192 11.13 10.00 13.71
CA LEU A 192 12.51 9.80 13.29
C LEU A 192 13.17 11.17 13.15
N TYR A 193 14.02 11.44 14.14
CA TYR A 193 15.19 12.29 13.99
C TYR A 193 15.99 11.84 12.76
N GLN A 194 15.96 12.59 11.66
CA GLN A 194 17.15 13.10 10.96
C GLN A 194 16.79 13.79 9.63
N GLN A 195 17.34 14.98 9.45
CA GLN A 195 17.10 15.94 8.39
C GLN A 195 17.80 15.63 7.04
N SER A 196 18.21 14.39 6.76
CA SER A 196 19.13 14.12 5.64
C SER A 196 18.61 13.21 4.51
N LEU A 197 17.36 12.75 4.55
CA LEU A 197 16.73 12.08 3.40
C LEU A 197 15.45 12.83 3.02
N LEU A 198 15.62 13.83 2.18
CA LEU A 198 14.55 14.55 1.47
C LEU A 198 13.91 13.60 0.45
N LEU A 199 13.06 12.70 0.94
CA LEU A 199 12.25 11.79 0.15
C LEU A 199 10.82 11.85 0.70
N LEU A 200 9.91 12.07 -0.23
CA LEU A 200 8.59 12.65 0.00
C LEU A 200 7.65 11.77 0.80
N ALA A 201 7.29 12.25 1.99
CA ALA A 201 6.05 11.86 2.63
C ALA A 201 4.96 12.88 2.25
N PHE A 202 3.86 12.42 1.67
CA PHE A 202 2.62 13.19 1.70
C PHE A 202 2.27 13.47 3.17
N ARG A 203 2.40 14.72 3.63
CA ARG A 203 2.08 15.05 5.03
C ARG A 203 0.57 14.95 5.24
N ARG A 204 0.12 14.12 6.18
CA ARG A 204 -1.22 14.26 6.76
C ARG A 204 -1.29 15.64 7.43
N GLY A 205 -2.18 16.50 6.96
CA GLY A 205 -2.41 17.80 7.58
C GLY A 205 -2.84 17.63 9.04
N LEU A 206 -2.52 18.61 9.89
CA LEU A 206 -2.83 18.63 11.33
C LEU A 206 -4.33 18.47 11.68
N SER A 207 -5.22 18.53 10.69
CA SER A 207 -6.65 18.27 10.82
C SER A 207 -7.07 16.81 10.62
N GLY A 208 -6.12 15.89 10.40
CA GLY A 208 -6.41 14.46 10.19
C GLY A 208 -7.04 14.13 8.83
N ASN A 209 -7.07 15.08 7.89
CA ASN A 209 -7.76 14.94 6.62
C ASN A 209 -6.77 15.00 5.45
N ILE A 210 -6.24 13.85 5.03
CA ILE A 210 -5.98 13.64 3.59
C ILE A 210 -7.32 13.19 3.02
N VAL A 211 -8.12 14.13 2.52
CA VAL A 211 -9.40 13.79 1.89
C VAL A 211 -9.09 13.29 0.48
N PHE A 212 -8.62 12.05 0.35
CA PHE A 212 -8.99 11.29 -0.84
C PHE A 212 -10.42 10.84 -0.59
N LYS A 213 -11.33 11.13 -1.52
CA LYS A 213 -12.69 10.59 -1.47
C LYS A 213 -12.61 9.10 -1.83
N LEU A 214 -12.15 8.29 -0.88
CA LEU A 214 -11.98 6.84 -0.99
C LEU A 214 -13.36 6.22 -1.20
N VAL A 215 -13.61 5.73 -2.40
CA VAL A 215 -14.74 4.85 -2.65
C VAL A 215 -14.22 3.44 -2.36
N SER A 216 -14.54 2.92 -1.18
CA SER A 216 -14.32 1.51 -0.88
C SER A 216 -15.23 0.70 -1.79
N VAL A 217 -14.62 -0.04 -2.70
CA VAL A 217 -15.29 -1.08 -3.49
C VAL A 217 -14.99 -2.41 -2.79
N PHE A 218 -15.98 -3.28 -2.70
CA PHE A 218 -16.00 -4.60 -2.03
C PHE A 218 -16.52 -4.63 -0.59
N ARG A 219 -17.87 -4.64 -0.50
CA ARG A 219 -18.62 -5.38 0.52
C ARG A 219 -19.12 -6.64 -0.18
N THR A 220 -18.67 -7.82 0.22
CA THR A 220 -19.37 -9.07 -0.09
C THR A 220 -19.99 -9.58 1.20
N ASP A 221 -21.30 -9.75 1.15
CA ASP A 221 -22.19 -10.14 2.26
C ASP A 221 -21.81 -11.46 2.94
#